data_AF-A0ABD3SRL4-F1
#
_entry.id   AF-A0ABD3SRL4-F1
#
_cell.length_a   1.000
_cell.length_b   1.000
_cell.length_c   1.000
_cell.angle_alpha   90.00
_cell.angle_beta   90.00
_cell.angle_gamma   90.00
#
_symmetry.space_group_name_H-M   'P 1'
#
loop_
_entity.id
_entity.type
_entity.pdbx_description
1 polymer ?
#
loop_
_entity_poly.entity_id
_entity_poly.type
_entity_poly.pdbx_seq_one_letter_code
_entity_poly.pdbx_strand_id
1 'polypeptide(L)'
;MKDGDDINIRSFEDAVADNKRKIKLLLIDTITKNCASSHHEILQKINHVIHDCGDGSKLEAIVLSEGHTNFSCKVSVDKHPELCFFAKFCFEWNPDRTVHYDLQLVENEYKIMQEMSSNIPGSTVLPLACWDVKHGGQNMKLLVTNWSHVRSNFAISLSTV
;
A
#
# COMPACT_ATOMS: atom_id res chain seq x y z
N MET A 1 32.54 9.57 -33.15
CA MET A 1 31.69 8.41 -32.80
C MET A 1 31.28 8.53 -31.35
N LYS A 2 30.13 9.16 -31.11
CA LYS A 2 29.35 9.11 -29.87
C LYS A 2 27.94 9.44 -30.32
N ASP A 3 27.10 8.44 -30.52
CA ASP A 3 25.65 8.54 -30.74
C ASP A 3 25.14 7.10 -30.80
N GLY A 4 24.65 6.58 -29.67
CA GLY A 4 24.21 5.18 -29.59
C GLY A 4 23.49 4.78 -28.31
N ASP A 5 23.67 5.50 -27.20
CA ASP A 5 23.17 5.05 -25.89
C ASP A 5 21.87 5.75 -25.41
N ASP A 6 21.45 6.86 -26.04
CA ASP A 6 20.33 7.67 -25.52
C ASP A 6 18.92 7.15 -25.88
N ILE A 7 18.78 6.26 -26.86
CA ILE A 7 17.45 5.81 -27.35
C ILE A 7 16.85 4.70 -26.44
N ASN A 8 17.67 3.95 -25.71
CA ASN A 8 17.21 2.81 -24.91
C ASN A 8 16.90 3.16 -23.44
N ILE A 9 17.35 4.33 -22.97
CA ILE A 9 17.14 4.77 -21.57
C ILE A 9 15.73 5.31 -21.36
N ARG A 10 15.18 6.07 -22.32
CA ARG A 10 13.83 6.65 -22.24
C ARG A 10 12.72 5.59 -22.19
N SER A 11 12.87 4.50 -22.95
CA SER A 11 11.88 3.41 -23.00
C SER A 11 11.78 2.65 -21.67
N PHE A 12 12.89 2.54 -20.93
CA PHE A 12 12.91 1.88 -19.62
C PHE A 12 12.26 2.75 -18.53
N GLU A 13 12.57 4.04 -18.50
CA GLU A 13 11.96 4.98 -17.55
C GLU A 13 10.44 5.08 -17.70
N ASP A 14 9.96 5.11 -18.95
CA ASP A 14 8.52 5.12 -19.26
C ASP A 14 7.82 3.84 -18.79
N ALA A 15 8.44 2.67 -18.98
CA ALA A 15 7.89 1.39 -18.52
C ALA A 15 7.81 1.31 -16.98
N VAL A 16 8.85 1.81 -16.29
CA VAL A 16 8.87 1.88 -14.83
C VAL A 16 7.79 2.83 -14.30
N ALA A 17 7.62 4.00 -14.92
CA ALA A 17 6.59 4.97 -14.54
C ALA A 17 5.17 4.40 -14.76
N ASP A 18 4.94 3.70 -15.87
CA ASP A 18 3.66 3.06 -16.17
C ASP A 18 3.33 1.95 -15.16
N ASN A 19 4.32 1.12 -14.80
CA ASN A 19 4.13 0.09 -13.78
C ASN A 19 3.77 0.69 -12.41
N LYS A 20 4.45 1.76 -11.99
CA LYS A 20 4.14 2.48 -10.75
C LYS A 20 2.70 3.02 -10.76
N ARG A 21 2.27 3.58 -11.89
CA ARG A 21 0.89 4.06 -12.06
C ARG A 21 -0.11 2.92 -11.93
N LYS A 22 0.16 1.76 -12.55
CA LYS A 22 -0.71 0.58 -12.46
C LYS A 22 -0.82 0.03 -11.04
N ILE A 23 0.29 -0.10 -10.32
CA ILE A 23 0.28 -0.55 -8.91
C ILE A 23 -0.49 0.43 -8.03
N LYS A 24 -0.29 1.74 -8.23
CA LYS A 24 -1.03 2.78 -7.50
C LYS A 24 -2.54 2.71 -7.76
N LEU A 25 -2.97 2.50 -9.00
CA LEU A 25 -4.37 2.33 -9.35
C LEU A 25 -4.95 1.07 -8.72
N LEU A 26 -4.24 -0.06 -8.82
CA LEU A 26 -4.63 -1.32 -8.19
C LEU A 26 -4.82 -1.15 -6.67
N LEU A 27 -3.94 -0.39 -6.02
CA LEU A 27 -4.01 -0.10 -4.59
C LEU A 27 -5.30 0.64 -4.25
N ILE A 28 -5.56 1.74 -4.97
CA ILE A 28 -6.76 2.56 -4.80
C ILE A 28 -8.02 1.73 -5.05
N ASP A 29 -8.08 1.00 -6.15
CA ASP A 29 -9.23 0.17 -6.52
C ASP A 29 -9.50 -0.92 -5.48
N THR A 30 -8.45 -1.56 -4.98
CA THR A 30 -8.57 -2.58 -3.93
C THR A 30 -9.15 -1.96 -2.66
N ILE A 31 -8.65 -0.81 -2.24
CA ILE A 31 -9.15 -0.14 -1.03
C ILE A 31 -10.60 0.29 -1.21
N THR A 32 -10.92 1.02 -2.28
CA THR A 32 -12.28 1.47 -2.57
C THR A 32 -13.26 0.30 -2.57
N LYS A 33 -12.90 -0.85 -3.18
CA LYS A 33 -13.76 -2.05 -3.20
C LYS A 33 -14.01 -2.64 -1.81
N ASN A 34 -13.01 -2.64 -0.94
CA ASN A 34 -13.08 -3.36 0.35
C ASN A 34 -13.49 -2.45 1.53
N CYS A 35 -13.45 -1.12 1.37
CA CYS A 35 -13.82 -0.17 2.42
C CYS A 35 -15.26 -0.37 2.93
N ALA A 36 -16.22 -0.62 2.03
CA ALA A 36 -17.63 -0.82 2.38
C ALA A 36 -17.87 -1.96 3.38
N SER A 37 -17.07 -3.03 3.29
CA SER A 37 -17.18 -4.22 4.15
C SER A 37 -16.33 -4.14 5.41
N SER A 38 -15.59 -3.06 5.63
CA SER A 38 -14.69 -2.94 6.77
C SER A 38 -15.45 -2.75 8.08
N HIS A 39 -14.93 -3.30 9.17
CA HIS A 39 -15.39 -3.02 10.52
C HIS A 39 -14.74 -1.76 11.13
N HIS A 40 -13.73 -1.18 10.47
CA HIS A 40 -13.05 0.00 10.96
C HIS A 40 -13.74 1.28 10.50
N GLU A 41 -14.08 2.15 11.45
CA GLU A 41 -14.81 3.40 11.23
C GLU A 41 -14.15 4.30 10.17
N ILE A 42 -12.81 4.38 10.14
CA ILE A 42 -12.10 5.20 9.14
C ILE A 42 -12.36 4.72 7.71
N LEU A 43 -12.36 3.40 7.46
CA LEU A 43 -12.62 2.84 6.13
C LEU A 43 -14.08 3.00 5.74
N GLN A 44 -15.01 2.89 6.70
CA GLN A 44 -16.43 3.18 6.47
C GLN A 44 -16.68 4.66 6.13
N LYS A 45 -16.05 5.58 6.87
CA LYS A 45 -16.09 7.02 6.58
C LYS A 45 -15.55 7.35 5.20
N ILE A 46 -14.43 6.74 4.82
CA ILE A 46 -13.86 6.89 3.47
C ILE A 46 -14.84 6.40 2.41
N ASN A 47 -15.46 5.24 2.60
CA ASN A 47 -16.47 4.72 1.68
C ASN A 47 -17.63 5.71 1.51
N HIS A 48 -18.16 6.21 2.63
CA HIS A 48 -19.26 7.18 2.64
C HIS A 48 -18.90 8.47 1.91
N VAL A 49 -17.71 9.03 2.15
CA VAL A 49 -17.28 10.27 1.50
C VAL A 49 -17.12 10.08 -0.02
N ILE A 50 -16.57 8.95 -0.47
CA ILE A 50 -16.36 8.68 -1.91
C ILE A 50 -17.68 8.43 -2.65
N HIS A 51 -18.64 7.75 -2.02
CA HIS A 51 -19.84 7.26 -2.71
C HIS A 51 -21.12 8.06 -2.42
N ASP A 52 -21.26 8.62 -1.23
CA ASP A 52 -22.54 9.15 -0.74
C ASP A 52 -22.53 10.68 -0.54
N CYS A 53 -21.36 11.29 -0.30
CA CYS A 53 -21.27 12.73 0.02
C CYS A 53 -21.55 13.64 -1.19
N GLY A 54 -21.38 13.14 -2.41
CA GLY A 54 -21.71 13.87 -3.65
C GLY A 54 -20.79 15.05 -3.97
N ASP A 55 -19.75 15.28 -3.16
CA ASP A 55 -18.75 16.32 -3.40
C ASP A 55 -17.71 15.92 -4.47
N GLY A 56 -17.76 14.68 -4.96
CA GLY A 56 -16.83 14.15 -5.96
C GLY A 56 -15.46 13.81 -5.39
N SER A 57 -15.36 13.56 -4.09
CA SER A 57 -14.11 13.14 -3.45
C SER A 57 -13.61 11.78 -3.94
N LYS A 58 -12.28 11.63 -3.91
CA LYS A 58 -11.59 10.43 -4.35
C LYS A 58 -10.37 10.15 -3.49
N LEU A 59 -9.92 8.89 -3.52
CA LEU A 59 -8.64 8.52 -2.94
C LEU A 59 -7.50 9.07 -3.77
N GLU A 60 -6.52 9.62 -3.08
CA GLU A 60 -5.21 9.95 -3.61
C GLU A 60 -4.14 9.20 -2.82
N ALA A 61 -3.16 8.66 -3.53
CA ALA A 61 -2.03 7.98 -2.92
C ALA A 61 -0.73 8.75 -3.23
N ILE A 62 0.06 8.99 -2.19
CA ILE A 62 1.40 9.56 -2.27
C ILE A 62 2.37 8.43 -1.95
N VAL A 63 3.24 8.11 -2.90
CA VAL A 63 4.24 7.05 -2.73
C VAL A 63 5.25 7.48 -1.67
N LEU A 64 5.49 6.62 -0.68
CA LEU A 64 6.44 6.85 0.40
C LEU A 64 7.73 6.05 0.17
N SER A 65 7.60 4.79 -0.21
CA SER A 65 8.74 3.92 -0.52
C SER A 65 8.42 2.96 -1.65
N GLU A 66 9.43 2.68 -2.46
CA GLU A 66 9.37 1.69 -3.52
C GLU A 66 10.55 0.75 -3.34
N GLY A 67 10.26 -0.48 -2.93
CA GLY A 67 11.22 -1.56 -2.83
C GLY A 67 10.95 -2.62 -3.89
N HIS A 68 11.90 -3.54 -4.04
CA HIS A 68 11.74 -4.69 -4.94
C HIS A 68 10.60 -5.64 -4.53
N THR A 69 10.26 -5.66 -3.24
CA THR A 69 9.27 -6.57 -2.66
C THR A 69 8.11 -5.82 -2.02
N ASN A 70 8.13 -4.48 -2.02
CA ASN A 70 7.07 -3.69 -1.42
C ASN A 70 6.86 -2.34 -2.13
N PHE A 71 5.64 -1.84 -2.04
CA PHE A 71 5.24 -0.52 -2.52
C PHE A 71 4.36 0.11 -1.46
N SER A 72 4.82 1.20 -0.86
CA SER A 72 4.11 1.84 0.24
C SER A 72 3.66 3.25 -0.09
N CYS A 73 2.47 3.60 0.39
CA CYS A 73 1.81 4.87 0.13
C CYS A 73 1.18 5.42 1.40
N LYS A 74 1.16 6.75 1.50
CA LYS A 74 0.14 7.46 2.26
C LYS A 74 -1.07 7.57 1.36
N VAL A 75 -2.24 7.15 1.84
CA VAL A 75 -3.50 7.30 1.12
C VAL A 75 -4.37 8.27 1.89
N SER A 76 -5.00 9.21 1.20
CA SER A 76 -5.91 10.20 1.77
C SER A 76 -7.07 10.46 0.82
N VAL A 77 -8.17 10.99 1.35
CA VAL A 77 -9.23 11.58 0.52
C VAL A 77 -8.84 13.02 0.19
N ASP A 78 -8.92 13.40 -1.09
CA ASP A 78 -8.44 14.69 -1.61
C ASP A 78 -9.01 15.92 -0.89
N LYS A 79 -10.32 15.94 -0.61
CA LYS A 79 -11.01 17.04 0.09
C LYS A 79 -11.13 16.85 1.59
N HIS A 80 -10.77 15.67 2.09
CA HIS A 80 -10.86 15.27 3.50
C HIS A 80 -9.52 14.66 3.93
N PRO A 81 -8.43 15.44 3.97
CA PRO A 81 -7.07 14.95 4.18
C PRO A 81 -6.84 14.33 5.57
N GLU A 82 -7.73 14.59 6.53
CA GLU A 82 -7.79 13.93 7.82
C GLU A 82 -8.20 12.46 7.72
N LEU A 83 -8.95 12.08 6.68
CA LEU A 83 -9.25 10.69 6.33
C LEU A 83 -8.06 10.10 5.58
N CYS A 84 -7.00 9.79 6.32
CA CYS A 84 -5.77 9.24 5.77
C CYS A 84 -5.26 8.01 6.54
N PHE A 85 -4.55 7.15 5.82
CA PHE A 85 -4.03 5.89 6.32
C PHE A 85 -2.77 5.50 5.53
N PHE A 86 -2.03 4.54 6.07
CA PHE A 86 -0.88 3.95 5.40
C PHE A 86 -1.30 2.66 4.69
N ALA A 87 -0.79 2.45 3.48
CA ALA A 87 -1.03 1.25 2.69
C ALA A 87 0.28 0.73 2.12
N LYS A 88 0.50 -0.59 2.20
CA LYS A 88 1.70 -1.27 1.71
C LYS A 88 1.30 -2.51 0.94
N PHE A 89 1.61 -2.54 -0.35
CA PHE A 89 1.66 -3.78 -1.10
C PHE A 89 2.96 -4.52 -0.82
N CYS A 90 2.85 -5.84 -0.67
CA CYS A 90 3.95 -6.77 -0.66
C CYS A 90 3.78 -7.78 -1.79
N PHE A 91 4.85 -8.03 -2.55
CA PHE A 91 4.83 -8.87 -3.75
C PHE A 91 5.60 -10.16 -3.50
N GLU A 92 5.09 -11.29 -3.99
CA GLU A 92 5.73 -12.60 -3.84
C GLU A 92 7.06 -12.73 -4.63
N TRP A 93 7.17 -12.02 -5.76
CA TRP A 93 8.25 -12.23 -6.72
C TRP A 93 8.73 -10.92 -7.35
N ASN A 94 10.05 -10.80 -7.53
CA ASN A 94 10.64 -9.81 -8.43
C ASN A 94 11.14 -10.56 -9.68
N PRO A 95 10.66 -10.24 -10.89
CA PRO A 95 11.11 -10.86 -12.14
C PRO A 95 12.62 -10.91 -12.33
N ASP A 96 13.32 -9.93 -11.77
CA ASP A 96 14.77 -9.76 -11.93
C ASP A 96 15.61 -10.48 -10.86
N ARG A 97 14.99 -11.20 -9.89
CA ARG A 97 15.71 -11.79 -8.74
C ARG A 97 15.20 -13.18 -8.37
N THR A 98 16.12 -14.02 -7.87
CA THR A 98 15.86 -15.37 -7.33
C THR A 98 15.21 -15.36 -5.93
N VAL A 99 14.84 -14.18 -5.42
CA VAL A 99 14.33 -14.02 -4.05
C VAL A 99 12.81 -14.10 -4.07
N HIS A 100 12.27 -15.14 -3.43
CA HIS A 100 10.85 -15.30 -3.16
C HIS A 100 10.54 -14.62 -1.83
N TYR A 101 9.59 -13.69 -1.83
CA TYR A 101 9.16 -13.02 -0.61
C TYR A 101 7.93 -13.74 -0.06
N ASP A 102 8.07 -14.28 1.15
CA ASP A 102 7.00 -15.02 1.80
C ASP A 102 5.90 -14.07 2.28
N LEU A 103 4.75 -14.10 1.58
CA LEU A 103 3.57 -13.31 1.92
C LEU A 103 2.98 -13.69 3.29
N GLN A 104 3.29 -14.87 3.83
CA GLN A 104 2.93 -15.26 5.19
C GLN A 104 3.55 -14.32 6.22
N LEU A 105 4.72 -13.73 5.94
CA LEU A 105 5.35 -12.75 6.83
C LEU A 105 4.48 -11.51 7.01
N VAL A 106 3.78 -11.07 5.97
CA VAL A 106 2.88 -9.90 6.02
C VAL A 106 1.64 -10.20 6.84
N GLU A 107 1.12 -11.42 6.71
CA GLU A 107 -0.01 -11.87 7.53
C GLU A 107 0.38 -12.00 9.01
N ASN A 108 1.59 -12.49 9.28
CA ASN A 108 2.13 -12.56 10.64
C ASN A 108 2.36 -11.15 11.21
N GLU A 109 2.90 -10.21 10.41
CA GLU A 109 3.04 -8.79 10.78
C GLU A 109 1.68 -8.20 11.17
N TYR A 110 0.64 -8.43 10.37
CA TYR A 110 -0.73 -7.98 10.67
C TYR A 110 -1.26 -8.57 11.99
N LYS A 111 -1.11 -9.89 12.21
CA LYS A 111 -1.56 -10.56 13.45
C LYS A 111 -0.83 -10.02 14.69
N ILE A 112 0.47 -9.79 14.59
CA ILE A 112 1.27 -9.20 15.68
C ILE A 112 0.78 -7.78 15.98
N MET A 113 0.54 -6.95 14.96
CA MET A 113 -0.02 -5.61 15.17
C MET A 113 -1.40 -5.66 15.83
N GLN A 114 -2.26 -6.61 15.45
CA GLN A 114 -3.58 -6.77 16.06
C GLN A 114 -3.44 -7.10 17.55
N GLU A 115 -2.64 -8.11 17.87
CA GLU A 115 -2.39 -8.55 19.25
C GLU A 115 -1.79 -7.43 20.10
N MET A 116 -0.77 -6.73 19.59
CA MET A 116 -0.10 -5.65 20.30
C MET A 116 -1.01 -4.44 20.51
N SER A 117 -1.79 -4.06 19.49
CA SER A 117 -2.74 -2.94 19.59
C SER A 117 -3.88 -3.22 20.59
N SER A 118 -4.30 -4.49 20.72
CA SER A 118 -5.32 -4.92 21.68
C SER A 118 -4.78 -4.96 23.12
N ASN A 119 -3.61 -5.56 23.32
CA ASN A 119 -3.05 -5.76 24.66
C ASN A 119 -2.40 -4.49 25.24
N ILE A 120 -1.81 -3.66 24.38
CA ILE A 120 -1.11 -2.44 24.78
C ILE A 120 -1.54 -1.31 23.85
N PRO A 121 -2.70 -0.65 24.11
CA PRO A 121 -3.20 0.43 23.29
C PRO A 121 -2.15 1.53 23.08
N GLY A 122 -1.94 1.91 21.81
CA GLY A 122 -0.94 2.92 21.43
C GLY A 122 0.50 2.41 21.31
N SER A 123 0.78 1.13 21.59
CA SER A 123 2.11 0.53 21.38
C SER A 123 2.51 0.40 19.91
N THR A 124 1.52 0.21 19.05
CA THR A 124 1.67 0.01 17.61
C THR A 124 0.60 0.80 16.86
N VAL A 125 0.83 1.04 15.58
CA VAL A 125 -0.20 1.59 14.70
C VAL A 125 -1.35 0.60 14.60
N LEU A 126 -2.59 1.09 14.63
CA LEU A 126 -3.77 0.24 14.52
C LEU A 126 -3.78 -0.40 13.12
N PRO A 127 -3.71 -1.74 13.01
CA PRO A 127 -3.89 -2.40 11.73
C PRO A 127 -5.37 -2.37 11.34
N LEU A 128 -5.65 -1.98 10.10
CA LEU A 128 -7.01 -1.81 9.59
C LEU A 128 -7.43 -2.98 8.70
N ALA A 129 -6.51 -3.49 7.88
CA ALA A 129 -6.79 -4.62 7.00
C ALA A 129 -5.49 -5.29 6.51
N CYS A 130 -5.62 -6.57 6.15
CA CYS A 130 -4.64 -7.29 5.36
C CYS A 130 -5.40 -8.08 4.30
N TRP A 131 -5.32 -7.67 3.03
CA TRP A 131 -6.10 -8.27 1.95
C TRP A 131 -5.21 -9.03 0.97
N ASP A 132 -5.70 -10.18 0.52
CA ASP A 132 -5.13 -10.91 -0.61
C ASP A 132 -5.50 -10.21 -1.93
N VAL A 133 -4.49 -9.96 -2.77
CA VAL A 133 -4.67 -9.31 -4.06
C VAL A 133 -3.97 -10.14 -5.13
N LYS A 134 -4.64 -10.32 -6.28
CA LYS A 134 -4.08 -10.98 -7.46
C LYS A 134 -4.08 -10.02 -8.62
N HIS A 135 -2.92 -9.83 -9.25
CA HIS A 135 -2.80 -8.98 -10.44
C HIS A 135 -1.67 -9.47 -11.33
N GLY A 136 -1.90 -9.54 -12.64
CA GLY A 136 -0.87 -9.95 -13.61
C GLY A 136 -0.28 -11.35 -13.38
N GLY A 137 -1.05 -12.28 -12.78
CA GLY A 137 -0.57 -13.63 -12.42
C GLY A 137 0.25 -13.70 -11.13
N GLN A 138 0.43 -12.57 -10.43
CA GLN A 138 1.15 -12.49 -9.17
C GLN A 138 0.19 -12.38 -7.97
N ASN A 139 0.53 -13.08 -6.88
CA ASN A 139 -0.11 -12.88 -5.59
C ASN A 139 0.58 -11.76 -4.82
N MET A 140 -0.22 -10.98 -4.11
CA MET A 140 0.21 -9.84 -3.32
C MET A 140 -0.60 -9.79 -2.02
N LYS A 141 -0.05 -9.15 -1.00
CA LYS A 141 -0.80 -8.76 0.21
C LYS A 141 -0.85 -7.23 0.28
N LEU A 142 -2.03 -6.67 0.57
CA LEU A 142 -2.20 -5.26 0.86
C LEU A 142 -2.42 -5.08 2.37
N LEU A 143 -1.39 -4.58 3.05
CA LEU A 143 -1.45 -4.22 4.46
C LEU A 143 -1.89 -2.75 4.59
N VAL A 144 -2.91 -2.49 5.40
CA VAL A 144 -3.48 -1.16 5.65
C VAL A 144 -3.45 -0.87 7.15
N THR A 145 -2.95 0.29 7.55
CA THR A 145 -2.87 0.72 8.96
C THR A 145 -3.29 2.17 9.11
N ASN A 146 -3.68 2.59 10.32
CA ASN A 146 -3.91 4.01 10.59
C ASN A 146 -2.67 4.84 10.29
N TRP A 147 -2.88 6.07 9.81
CA TRP A 147 -1.80 7.02 9.65
C TRP A 147 -1.26 7.46 11.02
N SER A 148 0.06 7.38 11.20
CA SER A 148 0.72 7.89 12.41
C SER A 148 1.61 9.07 12.07
N HIS A 149 1.44 10.16 12.82
CA HIS A 149 2.32 11.33 12.74
C HIS A 149 3.70 11.08 13.38
N VAL A 150 3.84 10.03 14.21
CA VAL A 150 4.99 9.84 15.12
C VAL A 150 6.11 9.00 14.48
N ARG A 151 6.30 9.12 13.16
CA ARG A 151 7.41 8.62 12.30
C ARG A 151 6.92 7.72 11.19
N SER A 152 7.22 8.15 9.97
CA SER A 152 7.11 7.46 8.67
C SER A 152 7.88 6.13 8.55
N ASN A 153 8.38 5.56 9.65
CA ASN A 153 9.30 4.41 9.65
C ASN A 153 8.77 3.19 10.43
N PHE A 154 7.50 3.18 10.88
CA PHE A 154 6.88 2.01 11.53
C PHE A 154 6.36 0.95 10.53
N ALA A 155 6.98 0.84 9.35
CA ALA A 155 7.06 -0.48 8.76
C ALA A 155 8.00 -1.26 9.69
N ILE A 156 7.50 -2.28 10.37
CA ILE A 156 8.36 -3.24 11.07
C ILE A 156 9.08 -3.99 9.94
N SER A 157 10.11 -3.37 9.38
CA SER A 157 11.04 -4.02 8.48
C SER A 157 11.88 -4.90 9.37
N LEU A 158 11.40 -6.12 9.63
CA LEU A 158 12.27 -7.24 9.91
C LEU A 158 13.04 -7.51 8.61
N SER A 159 13.97 -6.62 8.28
CA SER A 159 15.06 -6.92 7.38
C SER A 159 15.93 -7.89 8.17
N THR A 160 15.72 -9.18 7.94
CA THR A 160 16.54 -10.23 8.51
C THR A 160 18.01 -9.93 8.20
N VAL A 161 18.84 -10.02 9.25
CA VAL A 161 20.30 -9.86 9.26
C VAL A 161 20.97 -10.77 8.23
#